data_AF-A0A970L5Z3-F1
#
_entry.id   AF-A0A970L5Z3-F1
#
_cell.length_a   1.000
_cell.length_b   1.000
_cell.length_c   1.000
_cell.angle_alpha   90.00
_cell.angle_beta   90.00
_cell.angle_gamma   90.00
#
_symmetry.space_group_name_H-M   'P 1'
#
loop_
_entity.id
_entity.type
_entity.pdbx_description
1 polymer ?
#
loop_
_entity_poly.entity_id
_entity_poly.type
_entity_poly.pdbx_seq_one_letter_code
_entity_poly.pdbx_strand_id
1 'polypeptide(L)'
;MKKIGLLFLTGILFISVSCNKSEEDTGNLVFKGVAHLEAAPPSDAKSARAAFADDPPVHTMHAANMKFDVAEIWVSQGLAEDGVENDFKWHLIGSNEGLKTVDEYSFSAADLPVGEYRSLKMVFRNRVIRIAVYADDLTRSVEMAGSLNEQSEEDDTLITNYFSQNGNFSLSENKFKLASPGEKISGFTIKSGETTTVAWRLGGPDSKITDCTFDWVDTNGNGEWDPGEDEIGNYECTKDNPMFSFSIED
;
A
#
# COMPACT_ATOMS: atom_id res chain seq x y z
N MET A 1 89.72 -0.39 -34.51
CA MET A 1 88.71 -1.42 -34.24
C MET A 1 87.73 -0.88 -33.21
N LYS A 2 86.54 -0.43 -33.65
CA LYS A 2 85.52 0.20 -32.80
C LYS A 2 84.52 -0.87 -32.32
N LYS A 3 84.28 -0.93 -31.01
CA LYS A 3 83.26 -1.79 -30.37
C LYS A 3 81.88 -1.14 -30.54
N ILE A 4 80.91 -1.89 -31.05
CA ILE A 4 79.49 -1.52 -31.10
C ILE A 4 78.84 -2.08 -29.84
N GLY A 5 78.34 -1.20 -28.97
CA GLY A 5 77.53 -1.55 -27.80
C GLY A 5 76.06 -1.60 -28.20
N LEU A 6 75.43 -2.76 -27.97
CA LEU A 6 74.00 -2.99 -28.18
C LEU A 6 73.25 -2.56 -26.91
N LEU A 7 72.46 -1.49 -27.01
CA LEU A 7 71.63 -0.97 -25.92
C LEU A 7 70.30 -1.76 -25.92
N PHE A 8 70.07 -2.58 -24.90
CA PHE A 8 68.78 -3.25 -24.67
C PHE A 8 67.81 -2.25 -24.04
N LEU A 9 66.74 -1.89 -24.77
CA LEU A 9 65.65 -1.06 -24.27
C LEU A 9 64.57 -1.97 -23.69
N THR A 10 64.52 -2.06 -22.36
CA THR A 10 63.50 -2.83 -21.64
C THR A 10 62.22 -1.99 -21.54
N GLY A 11 61.22 -2.29 -22.37
CA GLY A 11 59.89 -1.68 -22.28
C GLY A 11 59.11 -2.25 -21.10
N ILE A 12 58.81 -1.42 -20.11
CA ILE A 12 57.90 -1.75 -19.01
C ILE A 12 56.47 -1.63 -19.54
N LEU A 13 55.80 -2.77 -19.68
CA LEU A 13 54.39 -2.88 -20.05
C LEU A 13 53.52 -2.57 -18.82
N PHE A 14 52.91 -1.39 -18.77
CA PHE A 14 51.88 -1.07 -17.78
C PHE A 14 50.59 -1.82 -18.15
N ILE A 15 50.34 -2.94 -17.48
CA ILE A 15 49.03 -3.61 -17.50
C ILE A 15 48.15 -2.82 -16.52
N SER A 16 47.33 -1.89 -17.03
CA SER A 16 46.23 -1.33 -16.26
C SER A 16 45.21 -2.43 -16.02
N VAL A 17 45.23 -2.99 -14.81
CA VAL A 17 44.13 -3.81 -14.28
C VAL A 17 42.92 -2.89 -14.22
N SER A 18 42.10 -2.95 -15.26
CA SER A 18 40.75 -2.41 -15.22
C SER A 18 40.01 -3.26 -14.18
N CYS A 19 39.78 -2.70 -13.00
CA CYS A 19 38.79 -3.22 -12.08
C CYS A 19 37.46 -3.20 -12.83
N ASN A 20 37.06 -4.34 -13.40
CA ASN A 20 35.67 -4.56 -13.75
C ASN A 20 34.89 -4.34 -12.45
N LYS A 21 34.12 -3.26 -12.39
CA LYS A 21 33.06 -3.09 -11.40
C LYS A 21 32.28 -4.41 -11.43
N SER A 22 32.36 -5.21 -10.38
CA SER A 22 31.50 -6.37 -10.25
C SER A 22 30.08 -5.85 -10.43
N GLU A 23 29.33 -6.39 -11.38
CA GLU A 23 27.89 -6.16 -11.42
C GLU A 23 27.38 -6.49 -10.02
N GLU A 24 26.77 -5.51 -9.35
CA GLU A 24 26.20 -5.74 -8.03
C GLU A 24 25.11 -6.81 -8.18
N ASP A 25 25.16 -7.85 -7.35
CA ASP A 25 24.16 -8.91 -7.38
C ASP A 25 22.76 -8.31 -7.19
N THR A 26 21.81 -8.74 -8.02
CA THR A 26 20.43 -8.25 -8.01
C THR A 26 19.41 -9.38 -7.87
N GLY A 27 18.22 -9.05 -7.39
CA GLY A 27 17.06 -9.93 -7.35
C GLY A 27 15.77 -9.20 -7.75
N ASN A 28 14.65 -9.91 -7.64
CA ASN A 28 13.33 -9.42 -8.03
C ASN A 28 12.41 -9.28 -6.82
N LEU A 29 11.46 -8.35 -6.92
CA LEU A 29 10.38 -8.19 -5.95
C LEU A 29 9.04 -8.19 -6.67
N VAL A 30 8.08 -8.93 -6.12
CA VAL A 30 6.65 -8.81 -6.45
C VAL A 30 5.94 -8.25 -5.22
N PHE A 31 5.20 -7.16 -5.40
CA PHE A 31 4.27 -6.65 -4.41
C PHE A 31 2.85 -6.91 -4.91
N LYS A 32 2.03 -7.63 -4.16
CA LYS A 32 0.65 -7.95 -4.56
C LYS A 32 -0.32 -7.71 -3.42
N GLY A 33 -1.51 -7.25 -3.74
CA GLY A 33 -2.61 -7.30 -2.79
C GLY A 33 -3.28 -8.67 -2.80
N VAL A 34 -3.87 -9.04 -1.67
CA VAL A 34 -4.53 -10.32 -1.47
C VAL A 34 -5.90 -10.06 -0.86
N ALA A 35 -6.93 -10.67 -1.44
CA ALA A 35 -8.28 -10.56 -0.94
C ALA A 35 -8.41 -11.30 0.41
N HIS A 36 -9.15 -10.70 1.35
CA HIS A 36 -9.77 -11.45 2.42
C HIS A 36 -11.11 -11.99 1.92
N LEU A 37 -11.10 -13.10 1.19
CA LEU A 37 -12.35 -13.66 0.67
C LEU A 37 -13.08 -14.50 1.74
N GLU A 38 -14.28 -14.05 2.09
CA GLU A 38 -15.48 -14.70 1.52
C GLU A 38 -16.23 -13.64 0.72
N ALA A 39 -16.37 -13.83 -0.60
CA ALA A 39 -17.12 -12.90 -1.45
C ALA A 39 -18.60 -12.92 -1.06
N ALA A 40 -19.20 -11.75 -0.82
CA ALA A 40 -20.62 -11.61 -1.05
C ALA A 40 -20.88 -11.77 -2.57
N PRO A 41 -21.88 -12.55 -2.99
CA PRO A 41 -22.20 -12.70 -4.41
C PRO A 41 -22.64 -11.35 -5.00
N PRO A 42 -22.30 -11.05 -6.27
CA PRO A 42 -22.71 -9.80 -6.91
C PRO A 42 -24.24 -9.75 -7.06
N SER A 43 -24.83 -8.59 -6.75
CA SER A 43 -26.28 -8.33 -6.89
C SER A 43 -26.57 -7.49 -8.14
N ASP A 44 -27.36 -8.05 -9.06
CA ASP A 44 -28.01 -7.36 -10.20
C ASP A 44 -29.40 -6.80 -9.83
N ALA A 45 -29.57 -6.23 -8.65
CA ALA A 45 -30.86 -5.67 -8.22
C ALA A 45 -30.92 -4.14 -8.37
N LYS A 46 -31.74 -3.67 -9.32
CA LYS A 46 -32.19 -2.27 -9.35
C LYS A 46 -33.17 -2.02 -8.21
N SER A 47 -32.80 -1.16 -7.27
CA SER A 47 -33.65 -0.75 -6.15
C SER A 47 -34.88 0.03 -6.64
N ALA A 48 -36.05 -0.31 -6.12
CA ALA A 48 -37.28 0.43 -6.29
C ALA A 48 -37.43 1.42 -5.13
N ARG A 49 -37.48 2.71 -5.49
CA ARG A 49 -37.59 3.87 -4.60
C ARG A 49 -38.75 3.75 -3.60
N ALA A 50 -38.46 3.86 -2.31
CA ALA A 50 -39.47 4.05 -1.27
C ALA A 50 -39.81 5.55 -1.14
N ALA A 51 -41.10 5.85 -0.99
CA ALA A 51 -41.61 7.21 -0.85
C ALA A 51 -41.44 7.70 0.60
N PHE A 52 -40.83 8.88 0.74
CA PHE A 52 -40.83 9.82 1.87
C PHE A 52 -41.48 9.32 3.17
N ALA A 53 -40.66 8.77 4.07
CA ALA A 53 -40.93 8.78 5.51
C ALA A 53 -40.51 10.15 6.08
N ASP A 54 -41.14 10.59 7.18
CA ASP A 54 -40.85 11.88 7.82
C ASP A 54 -39.44 11.94 8.47
N ASP A 55 -38.77 10.79 8.62
CA ASP A 55 -37.39 10.64 9.08
C ASP A 55 -36.56 9.88 8.02
N PRO A 56 -35.28 10.22 7.81
CA PRO A 56 -34.43 9.54 6.83
C PRO A 56 -34.20 8.06 7.22
N PRO A 57 -34.22 7.12 6.26
CA PRO A 57 -33.82 5.73 6.49
C PRO A 57 -32.43 5.61 7.11
N VAL A 58 -32.32 4.78 8.15
CA VAL A 58 -31.03 4.42 8.77
C VAL A 58 -30.77 2.94 8.56
N HIS A 59 -29.57 2.61 8.09
CA HIS A 59 -29.14 1.26 7.77
C HIS A 59 -27.88 0.91 8.54
N THR A 60 -27.89 -0.21 9.26
CA THR A 60 -26.66 -0.78 9.81
C THR A 60 -25.91 -1.52 8.70
N MET A 61 -24.63 -1.23 8.57
CA MET A 61 -23.77 -1.67 7.48
C MET A 61 -22.54 -2.41 8.01
N HIS A 62 -22.00 -3.35 7.23
CA HIS A 62 -20.67 -3.91 7.39
C HIS A 62 -19.74 -3.38 6.29
N ALA A 63 -18.48 -3.07 6.63
CA ALA A 63 -17.48 -2.81 5.60
C ALA A 63 -17.04 -4.13 4.94
N ALA A 64 -17.32 -4.33 3.65
CA ALA A 64 -16.99 -5.56 2.95
C ALA A 64 -15.62 -5.53 2.28
N ASN A 65 -15.29 -4.40 1.64
CA ASN A 65 -14.01 -4.21 0.94
C ASN A 65 -13.72 -2.71 0.76
N MET A 66 -12.56 -2.37 0.21
CA MET A 66 -12.21 -1.00 -0.12
C MET A 66 -11.44 -0.93 -1.45
N LYS A 67 -11.71 0.11 -2.23
CA LYS A 67 -10.89 0.49 -3.37
C LYS A 67 -10.00 1.66 -2.99
N PHE A 68 -8.72 1.58 -3.34
CA PHE A 68 -7.75 2.65 -3.15
C PHE A 68 -7.18 3.05 -4.50
N ASP A 69 -6.71 4.28 -4.62
CA ASP A 69 -5.87 4.73 -5.73
C ASP A 69 -4.41 4.78 -5.24
N VAL A 70 -3.75 3.63 -5.29
CA VAL A 70 -2.33 3.48 -4.92
C VAL A 70 -1.50 4.01 -6.08
N ALA A 71 -1.04 5.25 -5.96
CA ALA A 71 -0.23 5.89 -6.99
C ALA A 71 1.10 5.18 -7.18
N GLU A 72 1.79 4.85 -6.09
CA GLU A 72 3.13 4.27 -6.13
C GLU A 72 3.43 3.36 -4.93
N ILE A 73 4.27 2.35 -5.17
CA ILE A 73 4.86 1.50 -4.13
C ILE A 73 6.38 1.58 -4.22
N TRP A 74 7.04 1.82 -3.08
CA TRP A 74 8.49 1.88 -2.98
C TRP A 74 9.01 1.09 -1.79
N VAL A 75 10.26 0.67 -1.86
CA VAL A 75 10.94 -0.05 -0.76
C VAL A 75 12.31 0.54 -0.48
N SER A 76 12.81 0.36 0.74
CA SER A 76 14.15 0.77 1.13
C SER A 76 14.80 -0.20 2.11
N GLN A 77 16.13 -0.27 2.06
CA GLN A 77 16.98 -0.89 3.08
C GLN A 77 17.08 -0.04 4.36
N GLY A 78 16.74 1.26 4.28
CA GLY A 78 16.61 2.12 5.44
C GLY A 78 15.45 1.69 6.35
N LEU A 79 15.55 1.99 7.65
CA LEU A 79 14.56 1.65 8.65
C LEU A 79 13.81 2.92 9.09
N ALA A 80 12.53 3.04 8.74
CA ALA A 80 11.69 4.14 9.20
C ALA A 80 11.40 3.98 10.70
N GLU A 81 11.77 4.99 11.50
CA GLU A 81 11.55 5.06 12.94
C GLU A 81 11.22 6.50 13.35
N ASP A 82 10.47 6.67 14.44
CA ASP A 82 10.03 8.00 14.88
C ASP A 82 11.21 8.97 15.08
N GLY A 83 11.12 10.15 14.47
CA GLY A 83 12.15 11.19 14.54
C GLY A 83 13.35 11.02 13.60
N VAL A 84 13.48 9.90 12.89
CA VAL A 84 14.54 9.67 11.90
C VAL A 84 14.26 10.47 10.62
N GLU A 85 15.31 11.05 10.03
CA GLU A 85 15.22 11.79 8.75
C GLU A 85 15.05 10.83 7.57
N ASN A 86 14.20 11.20 6.62
CA ASN A 86 13.93 10.42 5.41
C ASN A 86 14.96 10.69 4.31
N ASP A 87 16.21 10.30 4.56
CA ASP A 87 17.32 10.40 3.61
C ASP A 87 17.63 9.04 2.94
N PHE A 88 16.62 8.17 2.90
CA PHE A 88 16.79 6.81 2.41
C PHE A 88 16.86 6.75 0.88
N LYS A 89 17.58 5.75 0.38
CA LYS A 89 17.48 5.35 -1.02
C LYS A 89 16.22 4.51 -1.20
N TRP A 90 15.25 5.07 -1.92
CA TRP A 90 13.98 4.40 -2.25
C TRP A 90 14.05 3.78 -3.64
N HIS A 91 13.50 2.58 -3.77
CA HIS A 91 13.39 1.84 -5.02
C HIS A 91 11.91 1.72 -5.41
N LEU A 92 11.54 2.24 -6.58
CA LEU A 92 10.18 2.14 -7.11
C LEU A 92 9.89 0.70 -7.51
N ILE A 93 8.76 0.16 -7.04
CA ILE A 93 8.31 -1.18 -7.38
C ILE A 93 7.27 -1.14 -8.49
N GLY A 94 6.39 -0.14 -8.46
CA GLY A 94 5.41 0.08 -9.50
C GLY A 94 4.51 1.27 -9.20
N SER A 95 3.76 1.68 -10.21
CA SER A 95 2.81 2.77 -10.13
C SER A 95 1.49 2.37 -10.78
N ASN A 96 0.42 3.06 -10.38
CA ASN A 96 -0.91 2.85 -10.90
C ASN A 96 -1.67 4.18 -11.00
N GLU A 97 -2.69 4.18 -11.86
CA GLU A 97 -3.69 5.23 -11.94
C GLU A 97 -5.06 4.59 -11.76
N GLY A 98 -5.89 5.21 -10.91
CA GLY A 98 -7.27 4.82 -10.70
C GLY A 98 -7.49 3.86 -9.54
N LEU A 99 -8.76 3.79 -9.14
CA LEU A 99 -9.24 3.01 -8.02
C LEU A 99 -9.27 1.51 -8.36
N LYS A 100 -8.76 0.69 -7.44
CA LYS A 100 -8.76 -0.76 -7.50
C LYS A 100 -9.00 -1.34 -6.12
N THR A 101 -9.65 -2.49 -6.04
CA THR A 101 -9.64 -3.30 -4.82
C THR A 101 -8.23 -3.80 -4.54
N VAL A 102 -7.94 -4.14 -3.28
CA VAL A 102 -6.59 -4.54 -2.87
C VAL A 102 -6.06 -5.70 -3.72
N ASP A 103 -6.87 -6.71 -3.97
CA ASP A 103 -6.51 -7.91 -4.73
C ASP A 103 -6.28 -7.71 -6.23
N GLU A 104 -6.66 -6.56 -6.78
CA GLU A 104 -6.36 -6.19 -8.17
C GLU A 104 -4.94 -5.60 -8.32
N TYR A 105 -4.25 -5.28 -7.22
CA TYR A 105 -2.90 -4.75 -7.25
C TYR A 105 -1.83 -5.84 -7.40
N SER A 106 -0.99 -5.69 -8.41
CA SER A 106 0.25 -6.45 -8.56
C SER A 106 1.30 -5.58 -9.25
N PHE A 107 2.42 -5.37 -8.57
CA PHE A 107 3.59 -4.63 -9.04
C PHE A 107 4.82 -5.53 -8.99
N SER A 108 5.77 -5.29 -9.89
CA SER A 108 7.01 -6.07 -9.94
C SER A 108 8.18 -5.18 -10.31
N ALA A 109 9.29 -5.34 -9.60
CA ALA A 109 10.58 -4.76 -9.96
C ALA A 109 11.62 -5.86 -10.11
N ALA A 110 12.43 -5.72 -11.16
CA ALA A 110 13.64 -6.51 -11.36
C ALA A 110 14.86 -5.70 -10.95
N ASP A 111 16.00 -6.38 -10.88
CA ASP A 111 17.31 -5.75 -10.71
C ASP A 111 17.45 -4.92 -9.42
N LEU A 112 16.75 -5.30 -8.36
CA LEU A 112 16.89 -4.67 -7.05
C LEU A 112 18.18 -5.14 -6.37
N PRO A 113 18.97 -4.25 -5.76
CA PRO A 113 20.16 -4.64 -5.03
C PRO A 113 19.84 -5.69 -3.96
N VAL A 114 20.65 -6.75 -3.91
CA VAL A 114 20.56 -7.77 -2.85
C VAL A 114 20.75 -7.14 -1.47
N GLY A 115 19.97 -7.63 -0.49
CA GLY A 115 20.10 -7.21 0.91
C GLY A 115 18.78 -7.19 1.66
N GLU A 116 18.84 -6.67 2.90
CA GLU A 116 17.68 -6.53 3.78
C GLU A 116 16.94 -5.21 3.51
N TYR A 117 15.66 -5.31 3.15
CA TYR A 117 14.74 -4.21 3.00
C TYR A 117 13.88 -4.11 4.26
N ARG A 118 13.86 -2.91 4.84
CA ARG A 118 13.32 -2.66 6.19
C ARG A 118 12.15 -1.68 6.21
N SER A 119 11.89 -1.00 5.09
CA SER A 119 10.78 -0.07 4.95
C SER A 119 10.06 -0.22 3.62
N LEU A 120 8.75 -0.02 3.68
CA LEU A 120 7.84 0.10 2.54
C LEU A 120 7.24 1.51 2.56
N LYS A 121 7.11 2.15 1.41
CA LYS A 121 6.40 3.43 1.23
C LYS A 121 5.25 3.19 0.26
N MET A 122 4.04 3.51 0.68
CA MET A 122 2.85 3.49 -0.17
C MET A 122 2.38 4.93 -0.35
N VAL A 123 2.24 5.35 -1.61
CA VAL A 123 1.69 6.65 -1.98
C VAL A 123 0.28 6.42 -2.49
N PHE A 124 -0.69 7.06 -1.88
CA PHE A 124 -2.10 7.04 -2.26
C PHE A 124 -2.48 8.41 -2.82
N ARG A 125 -3.33 8.44 -3.84
CA ARG A 125 -4.17 9.63 -4.07
C ARG A 125 -5.29 9.61 -3.04
N ASN A 126 -5.74 10.78 -2.61
CA ASN A 126 -6.77 10.91 -1.58
C ASN A 126 -8.18 10.60 -2.12
N ARG A 127 -8.36 9.37 -2.61
CA ARG A 127 -9.61 8.81 -3.12
C ARG A 127 -9.75 7.39 -2.60
N VAL A 128 -10.84 7.12 -1.92
CA VAL A 128 -11.15 5.78 -1.41
C VAL A 128 -12.63 5.50 -1.64
N ILE A 129 -12.95 4.28 -2.05
CA ILE A 129 -14.33 3.80 -2.05
C ILE A 129 -14.43 2.69 -1.02
N ARG A 130 -15.25 2.89 0.00
CA ARG A 130 -15.66 1.80 0.89
C ARG A 130 -16.79 1.04 0.22
N ILE A 131 -16.64 -0.27 0.07
CA ILE A 131 -17.73 -1.14 -0.35
C ILE A 131 -18.37 -1.66 0.94
N ALA A 132 -19.60 -1.23 1.22
CA ALA A 132 -20.34 -1.60 2.40
C ALA A 132 -21.54 -2.47 2.03
N VAL A 133 -21.93 -3.41 2.90
CA VAL A 133 -23.10 -4.26 2.71
C VAL A 133 -24.08 -4.07 3.86
N TYR A 134 -25.38 -4.24 3.60
CA TYR A 134 -26.40 -4.12 4.62
C TYR A 134 -26.32 -5.27 5.62
N ALA A 135 -26.45 -4.99 6.92
CA ALA A 135 -26.36 -6.01 7.96
C ALA A 135 -27.51 -7.05 7.90
N ASP A 136 -28.67 -6.67 7.38
CA ASP A 136 -29.82 -7.55 7.18
C ASP A 136 -29.83 -8.26 5.82
N ASP A 137 -29.01 -7.80 4.86
CA ASP A 137 -28.85 -8.40 3.53
C ASP A 137 -27.44 -8.15 2.97
N LEU A 138 -26.53 -9.08 3.27
CA LEU A 138 -25.12 -9.01 2.85
C LEU A 138 -24.92 -9.09 1.32
N THR A 139 -25.97 -9.34 0.54
CA THR A 139 -25.89 -9.35 -0.93
C THR A 139 -26.10 -7.97 -1.54
N ARG A 140 -26.67 -7.03 -0.77
CA ARG A 140 -26.85 -5.65 -1.18
C ARG A 140 -25.64 -4.84 -0.72
N SER A 141 -25.06 -4.09 -1.65
CA SER A 141 -23.89 -3.26 -1.37
C SER A 141 -24.08 -1.83 -1.81
N VAL A 142 -23.38 -0.92 -1.13
CA VAL A 142 -23.24 0.48 -1.51
C VAL A 142 -21.76 0.82 -1.59
N GLU A 143 -21.39 1.50 -2.67
CA GLU A 143 -20.06 2.08 -2.84
C GLU A 143 -20.06 3.50 -2.28
N MET A 144 -19.33 3.70 -1.18
CA MET A 144 -19.26 4.95 -0.45
C MET A 144 -17.93 5.63 -0.75
N ALA A 145 -17.96 6.61 -1.65
CA ALA A 145 -16.81 7.46 -1.97
C ALA A 145 -16.41 8.32 -0.77
N GLY A 146 -15.11 8.49 -0.56
CA GLY A 146 -14.58 9.22 0.57
C GLY A 146 -13.09 9.49 0.45
N SER A 147 -12.53 9.97 1.56
CA SER A 147 -11.15 10.44 1.68
C SER A 147 -10.36 9.56 2.65
N LEU A 148 -9.07 9.35 2.37
CA LEU A 148 -8.12 8.75 3.32
C LEU A 148 -7.71 9.74 4.41
N ASN A 149 -7.84 11.04 4.14
CA ASN A 149 -7.67 12.09 5.13
C ASN A 149 -9.04 12.48 5.70
N GLU A 150 -9.30 12.11 6.95
CA GLU A 150 -10.57 12.40 7.65
C GLU A 150 -10.92 13.90 7.70
N GLN A 151 -9.94 14.79 7.46
CA GLN A 151 -10.12 16.24 7.51
C GLN A 151 -10.36 16.88 6.13
N SER A 152 -10.43 16.09 5.06
CA SER A 152 -10.67 16.62 3.71
C SER A 152 -11.65 15.77 2.91
N GLU A 153 -12.23 16.38 1.89
CA GLU A 153 -12.95 15.66 0.85
C GLU A 153 -11.97 14.87 -0.05
N GLU A 154 -12.51 14.01 -0.90
CA GLU A 154 -11.71 13.28 -1.87
C GLU A 154 -11.12 14.22 -2.92
N ASP A 155 -9.83 14.05 -3.22
CA ASP A 155 -9.12 14.85 -4.22
C ASP A 155 -7.87 14.12 -4.74
N ASP A 156 -7.06 14.80 -5.57
CA ASP A 156 -5.81 14.27 -6.11
C ASP A 156 -4.58 14.51 -5.19
N THR A 157 -4.78 14.95 -3.94
CA THR A 157 -3.66 15.13 -3.02
C THR A 157 -3.02 13.78 -2.68
N LEU A 158 -1.70 13.78 -2.49
CA LEU A 158 -0.94 12.57 -2.20
C LEU A 158 -0.81 12.37 -0.69
N ILE A 159 -1.26 11.21 -0.23
CA ILE A 159 -1.09 10.75 1.15
C ILE A 159 -0.04 9.65 1.11
N THR A 160 1.01 9.79 1.92
CA THR A 160 2.10 8.82 1.95
C THR A 160 2.22 8.18 3.32
N ASN A 161 2.15 6.85 3.34
CA ASN A 161 2.39 6.02 4.51
C ASN A 161 3.72 5.28 4.36
N TYR A 162 4.48 5.21 5.45
CA TYR A 162 5.76 4.52 5.52
C TYR A 162 5.64 3.41 6.56
N PHE A 163 5.82 2.16 6.16
CA PHE A 163 5.70 1.00 7.03
C PHE A 163 7.08 0.42 7.33
N SER A 164 7.33 0.08 8.59
CA SER A 164 8.49 -0.69 9.02
C SER A 164 8.09 -1.67 10.12
N GLN A 165 9.05 -2.36 10.71
CA GLN A 165 8.80 -3.24 11.86
C GLN A 165 8.29 -2.48 13.09
N ASN A 166 8.48 -1.16 13.12
CA ASN A 166 8.11 -0.29 14.23
C ASN A 166 6.74 0.39 14.06
N GLY A 167 6.05 0.15 12.95
CA GLY A 167 4.71 0.70 12.68
C GLY A 167 4.60 1.41 11.33
N ASN A 168 3.53 2.19 11.20
CA ASN A 168 3.22 3.07 10.09
C ASN A 168 3.53 4.51 10.51
N PHE A 169 4.18 5.25 9.62
CA PHE A 169 4.66 6.60 9.83
C PHE A 169 4.16 7.53 8.72
N SER A 170 3.96 8.79 9.07
CA SER A 170 3.87 9.90 8.14
C SER A 170 5.17 10.71 8.16
N LEU A 171 5.29 11.76 7.33
CA LEU A 171 6.40 12.70 7.41
C LEU A 171 5.95 14.04 7.97
N SER A 172 6.75 14.58 8.89
CA SER A 172 6.67 15.97 9.34
C SER A 172 8.09 16.55 9.35
N GLU A 173 8.31 17.65 8.64
CA GLU A 173 9.64 18.30 8.56
C GLU A 173 10.75 17.33 8.10
N ASN A 174 10.46 16.49 7.11
CA ASN A 174 11.34 15.41 6.61
C ASN A 174 11.70 14.32 7.63
N LYS A 175 11.03 14.27 8.79
CA LYS A 175 11.22 13.22 9.80
C LYS A 175 10.00 12.33 9.88
N PHE A 176 10.23 11.04 10.05
CA PHE A 176 9.15 10.09 10.29
C PHE A 176 8.43 10.43 11.60
N LYS A 177 7.11 10.34 11.57
CA LYS A 177 6.24 10.49 12.74
C LYS A 177 5.33 9.29 12.83
N LEU A 178 5.37 8.61 13.97
CA LEU A 178 4.55 7.42 14.19
C LEU A 178 3.07 7.79 14.07
N ALA A 179 2.38 7.17 13.12
CA ALA A 179 0.95 7.33 12.88
C ALA A 179 0.16 6.17 13.49
N SER A 180 0.64 4.93 13.29
CA SER A 180 0.00 3.73 13.86
C SER A 180 1.03 2.67 14.22
N PRO A 181 1.18 2.26 15.49
CA PRO A 181 2.12 1.21 15.89
C PRO A 181 1.67 -0.21 15.46
N GLY A 182 0.39 -0.39 15.11
CA GLY A 182 -0.18 -1.70 14.75
C GLY A 182 0.02 -2.08 13.27
N GLU A 183 0.19 -1.09 12.40
CA GLU A 183 0.35 -1.28 10.95
C GLU A 183 1.83 -1.40 10.58
N LYS A 184 2.33 -2.63 10.52
CA LYS A 184 3.77 -2.90 10.40
C LYS A 184 4.10 -3.93 9.33
N ILE A 185 5.34 -3.86 8.83
CA ILE A 185 5.95 -4.89 7.98
C ILE A 185 7.25 -5.35 8.64
N SER A 186 7.51 -6.66 8.69
CA SER A 186 8.71 -7.22 9.35
C SER A 186 10.03 -6.88 8.65
N GLY A 187 9.98 -6.33 7.44
CA GLY A 187 11.09 -6.33 6.49
C GLY A 187 11.18 -7.66 5.73
N PHE A 188 12.06 -7.70 4.73
CA PHE A 188 12.29 -8.85 3.85
C PHE A 188 13.69 -8.80 3.23
N THR A 189 14.14 -9.92 2.67
CA THR A 189 15.43 -10.02 2.00
C THR A 189 15.24 -10.25 0.51
N ILE A 190 15.96 -9.47 -0.32
CA ILE A 190 16.12 -9.76 -1.75
C ILE A 190 17.43 -10.54 -1.91
N LYS A 191 17.35 -11.71 -2.54
CA LYS A 191 18.49 -12.60 -2.81
C LYS A 191 18.84 -12.61 -4.30
N SER A 192 20.10 -12.92 -4.60
CA SER A 192 20.61 -12.88 -5.98
C SER A 192 19.86 -13.86 -6.88
N GLY A 193 19.26 -13.36 -7.96
CA GLY A 193 18.51 -14.12 -8.95
C GLY A 193 17.17 -14.69 -8.48
N GLU A 194 16.74 -14.43 -7.26
CA GLU A 194 15.47 -14.93 -6.70
C GLU A 194 14.36 -13.86 -6.76
N THR A 195 13.10 -14.30 -6.63
CA THR A 195 11.95 -13.42 -6.50
C THR A 195 11.42 -13.47 -5.07
N THR A 196 11.44 -12.34 -4.40
CA THR A 196 10.77 -12.15 -3.10
C THR A 196 9.35 -11.66 -3.34
N THR A 197 8.36 -12.17 -2.61
CA THR A 197 6.98 -11.70 -2.72
C THR A 197 6.51 -11.06 -1.41
N VAL A 198 5.99 -9.83 -1.51
CA VAL A 198 5.33 -9.10 -0.41
C VAL A 198 3.84 -9.06 -0.71
N ALA A 199 3.05 -9.66 0.17
CA ALA A 199 1.60 -9.64 0.11
C ALA A 199 1.02 -8.59 1.07
N TRP A 200 0.06 -7.80 0.58
CA TRP A 200 -0.68 -6.78 1.32
C TRP A 200 -2.16 -7.14 1.41
N ARG A 201 -2.82 -6.86 2.53
CA ARG A 201 -4.26 -7.04 2.71
C ARG A 201 -4.86 -5.98 3.63
N LEU A 202 -6.19 -5.87 3.61
CA LEU A 202 -6.96 -5.08 4.58
C LEU A 202 -7.19 -5.86 5.86
N GLY A 203 -7.13 -5.19 7.01
CA GLY A 203 -7.26 -5.85 8.30
C GLY A 203 -5.95 -6.46 8.79
N GLY A 204 -5.96 -6.96 10.02
CA GLY A 204 -4.82 -7.59 10.68
C GLY A 204 -4.79 -9.11 10.51
N PRO A 205 -3.80 -9.79 11.12
CA PRO A 205 -3.77 -11.25 11.18
C PRO A 205 -5.01 -11.89 11.80
N ASP A 206 -5.57 -11.23 12.81
CA ASP A 206 -6.68 -11.74 13.63
C ASP A 206 -7.95 -10.91 13.46
N SER A 207 -8.01 -10.04 12.45
CA SER A 207 -9.12 -9.10 12.26
C SER A 207 -9.43 -8.88 10.79
N LYS A 208 -10.71 -8.73 10.46
CA LYS A 208 -11.20 -8.54 9.10
C LYS A 208 -11.81 -7.15 8.96
N ILE A 209 -11.80 -6.60 7.74
CA ILE A 209 -12.52 -5.34 7.48
C ILE A 209 -14.04 -5.51 7.71
N THR A 210 -14.56 -6.73 7.50
CA THR A 210 -15.96 -7.13 7.79
C THR A 210 -16.35 -7.08 9.26
N ASP A 211 -15.37 -6.99 10.16
CA ASP A 211 -15.62 -6.83 11.59
C ASP A 211 -15.94 -5.36 11.95
N CYS A 212 -15.87 -4.45 10.99
CA CYS A 212 -16.26 -3.06 11.14
C CYS A 212 -17.73 -2.85 10.74
N THR A 213 -18.52 -2.32 11.67
CA THR A 213 -19.93 -1.93 11.49
C THR A 213 -20.11 -0.43 11.65
N PHE A 214 -21.13 0.12 10.99
CA PHE A 214 -21.52 1.51 11.14
C PHE A 214 -22.97 1.71 10.71
N ASP A 215 -23.57 2.82 11.14
CA ASP A 215 -24.88 3.24 10.64
C ASP A 215 -24.70 4.23 9.48
N TRP A 216 -25.47 4.04 8.42
CA TRP A 216 -25.60 4.97 7.31
C TRP A 216 -26.99 5.57 7.32
N VAL A 217 -27.06 6.90 7.35
CA VAL A 217 -28.27 7.69 7.18
C VAL A 217 -28.38 8.06 5.69
N ASP A 218 -29.29 7.40 4.98
CA ASP A 218 -29.64 7.68 3.58
C ASP A 218 -30.66 8.83 3.58
N THR A 219 -30.18 10.06 3.45
CA THR A 219 -30.97 11.26 3.77
C THR A 219 -32.18 11.42 2.83
N ASN A 220 -32.06 10.99 1.58
CA ASN A 220 -33.13 11.12 0.57
C ASN A 220 -33.82 9.79 0.20
N GLY A 221 -33.36 8.67 0.77
CA GLY A 221 -33.97 7.35 0.62
C GLY A 221 -33.78 6.73 -0.77
N ASN A 222 -32.74 7.11 -1.51
CA ASN A 222 -32.48 6.58 -2.86
C ASN A 222 -31.70 5.26 -2.85
N GLY A 223 -31.09 4.87 -1.73
CA GLY A 223 -30.23 3.69 -1.61
C GLY A 223 -28.87 3.83 -2.30
N GLU A 224 -28.41 5.04 -2.58
CA GLU A 224 -27.11 5.39 -3.16
C GLU A 224 -26.37 6.33 -2.20
N TRP A 225 -25.04 6.21 -2.09
CA TRP A 225 -24.27 7.12 -1.25
C TRP A 225 -24.18 8.50 -1.88
N ASP A 226 -24.69 9.52 -1.18
CA ASP A 226 -24.64 10.92 -1.59
C ASP A 226 -23.65 11.73 -0.71
N PRO A 227 -22.38 11.93 -1.15
CA PRO A 227 -21.38 12.64 -0.37
C PRO A 227 -21.83 14.06 0.00
N GLY A 228 -21.77 14.38 1.29
CA GLY A 228 -22.15 15.70 1.83
C GLY A 228 -23.64 15.85 2.13
N GLU A 229 -24.47 14.86 1.79
CA GLU A 229 -25.89 14.78 2.19
C GLU A 229 -26.14 13.63 3.16
N ASP A 230 -25.54 12.46 2.90
CA ASP A 230 -25.61 11.30 3.77
C ASP A 230 -24.64 11.39 4.95
N GLU A 231 -24.98 10.68 6.03
CA GLU A 231 -24.17 10.65 7.25
C GLU A 231 -23.76 9.21 7.60
N ILE A 232 -22.54 9.06 8.11
CA ILE A 232 -22.06 7.82 8.73
C ILE A 232 -21.89 8.07 10.23
N GLY A 233 -22.51 7.20 11.04
CA GLY A 233 -22.46 7.24 12.50
C GLY A 233 -22.13 5.88 13.11
N ASN A 234 -22.02 5.85 14.44
CA ASN A 234 -21.91 4.62 15.23
C ASN A 234 -20.86 3.63 14.70
N TYR A 235 -19.70 4.16 14.29
CA TYR A 235 -18.61 3.36 13.74
C TYR A 235 -17.96 2.51 14.84
N GLU A 236 -18.05 1.19 14.68
CA GLU A 236 -17.49 0.19 15.57
C GLU A 236 -16.59 -0.74 14.78
N CYS A 237 -15.31 -0.79 15.12
CA CYS A 237 -14.39 -1.84 14.70
C CYS A 237 -13.83 -2.52 15.95
N THR A 238 -13.40 -3.77 15.81
CA THR A 238 -12.60 -4.41 16.86
C THR A 238 -11.39 -3.53 17.19
N LYS A 239 -11.30 -3.11 18.45
CA LYS A 239 -10.19 -2.32 18.98
C LYS A 239 -8.89 -3.06 18.66
N ASP A 240 -7.98 -2.42 17.92
CA ASP A 240 -6.72 -2.97 17.39
C ASP A 240 -6.75 -3.56 15.96
N ASN A 241 -7.75 -3.26 15.13
CA ASN A 241 -7.76 -3.68 13.71
C ASN A 241 -6.88 -2.75 12.84
N PRO A 242 -5.66 -3.14 12.43
CA PRO A 242 -4.89 -2.34 11.48
C PRO A 242 -5.64 -2.29 10.15
N MET A 243 -5.66 -1.14 9.48
CA MET A 243 -6.24 -1.08 8.13
C MET A 243 -5.37 -1.86 7.15
N PHE A 244 -4.05 -1.84 7.33
CA PHE A 244 -3.10 -2.53 6.46
C PHE A 244 -2.27 -3.58 7.22
N SER A 245 -2.17 -4.78 6.64
CA SER A 245 -1.18 -5.77 7.08
C SER A 245 -0.39 -6.35 5.90
N PHE A 246 0.83 -6.79 6.21
CA PHE A 246 1.79 -7.28 5.23
C PHE A 246 2.32 -8.66 5.63
N SER A 247 2.60 -9.49 4.65
CA SER A 247 3.25 -10.79 4.83
C SER A 247 4.28 -11.04 3.74
N ILE A 248 5.32 -11.79 4.07
CA ILE A 248 6.37 -12.17 3.13
C ILE A 248 6.11 -13.63 2.74
N GLU A 249 6.06 -13.89 1.43
CA GLU A 249 5.97 -15.25 0.91
C GLU A 249 7.37 -15.67 0.43
N ASP A 250 7.85 -16.78 0.99
CA ASP A 250 9.10 -17.46 0.59
C ASP A 250 8.89 -18.39 -0.60
#